data_AF-A0A2N2E0Y4-F1
#
_entry.id   AF-A0A2N2E0Y4-F1
#
_cell.length_a   1.000
_cell.length_b   1.000
_cell.length_c   1.000
_cell.angle_alpha   90.00
_cell.angle_beta   90.00
_cell.angle_gamma   90.00
#
_symmetry.space_group_name_H-M   'P 1'
#
loop_
_entity.id
_entity.type
_entity.pdbx_description
1 polymer ?
#
loop_
_entity_poly.entity_id
_entity_poly.type
_entity_poly.pdbx_seq_one_letter_code
_entity_poly.pdbx_strand_id
1 'polypeptide(L)' 'MLDPIPRILLYMFTFFLAMAGLSSVDFTKFVRKNKVTEAQILYISVAMVLAYAMAQFLLALLWN' A
#
# COMPACT_ATOMS: atom_id res chain seq x y z
N MET A 1 -19.76 -17.25 1.46
CA MET A 1 -18.30 -17.26 1.71
C MET A 1 -17.66 -16.74 0.44
N LEU A 2 -17.01 -15.57 0.50
CA LEU A 2 -16.35 -15.04 -0.70
C LEU A 2 -15.18 -15.94 -1.08
N ASP A 3 -15.03 -16.21 -2.37
CA ASP A 3 -13.87 -16.94 -2.86
C ASP A 3 -12.61 -16.19 -2.40
N PRO A 4 -11.68 -16.86 -1.71
CA PRO A 4 -10.49 -16.21 -1.16
C PRO A 4 -9.58 -15.65 -2.26
N ILE A 5 -9.68 -16.19 -3.49
CA ILE A 5 -8.85 -15.83 -4.63
C ILE A 5 -9.07 -14.37 -5.08
N PRO A 6 -10.29 -13.91 -5.43
CA PRO A 6 -10.56 -12.50 -5.76
C PRO A 6 -10.10 -11.52 -4.69
N ARG A 7 -10.27 -11.89 -3.41
CA ARG A 7 -9.89 -11.03 -2.28
C ARG A 7 -8.38 -10.82 -2.24
N ILE A 8 -7.60 -11.89 -2.35
CA ILE A 8 -6.13 -11.82 -2.37
C ILE A 8 -5.64 -11.01 -3.58
N LEU A 9 -6.23 -11.22 -4.76
CA LEU A 9 -5.88 -10.47 -5.97
C LEU A 9 -6.13 -8.97 -5.80
N LEU A 10 -7.23 -8.59 -5.17
CA LEU A 10 -7.53 -7.18 -4.90
C LEU A 10 -6.50 -6.55 -3.95
N TYR A 11 -6.13 -7.24 -2.86
CA TYR A 11 -5.09 -6.76 -1.95
C TYR A 11 -3.72 -6.62 -2.63
N MET A 12 -3.35 -7.57 -3.50
CA MET A 12 -2.11 -7.45 -4.28
C MET A 12 -2.16 -6.28 -5.24
N PHE A 13 -3.29 -6.11 -5.94
CA PHE A 13 -3.47 -5.00 -6.88
C PHE A 13 -3.41 -3.63 -6.18
N THR A 14 -4.10 -3.46 -5.06
CA THR A 14 -4.06 -2.20 -4.30
C THR A 14 -2.69 -1.95 -3.67
N PHE A 15 -1.92 -3.00 -3.36
CA PHE A 15 -0.54 -2.86 -2.91
C PHE A 15 0.36 -2.27 -3.97
N PHE A 16 0.31 -2.80 -5.20
CA PHE A 16 1.08 -2.23 -6.30
C PHE A 16 0.63 -0.81 -6.66
N LEU A 17 -0.68 -0.52 -6.59
CA LEU A 17 -1.20 0.83 -6.77
C LEU A 17 -0.71 1.79 -5.67
N ALA A 18 -0.72 1.37 -4.41
CA ALA A 18 -0.23 2.20 -3.30
C ALA A 18 1.26 2.49 -3.45
N MET A 19 2.06 1.50 -3.84
CA MET A 19 3.48 1.71 -4.17
C MET A 19 3.66 2.66 -5.36
N ALA A 20 2.91 2.48 -6.44
CA ALA A 20 2.99 3.36 -7.60
C ALA A 20 2.57 4.80 -7.24
N GLY A 21 1.53 4.98 -6.43
CA GLY A 21 1.11 6.28 -5.93
C GLY A 21 2.17 6.93 -5.03
N LEU A 22 2.73 6.18 -4.09
CA LEU A 22 3.82 6.66 -3.24
C LEU A 22 5.06 7.03 -4.03
N SER A 23 5.34 6.39 -5.18
CA SER A 23 6.49 6.75 -6.03
C SER A 23 6.46 8.20 -6.54
N SER A 24 5.30 8.86 -6.51
CA SER A 24 5.18 10.31 -6.82
C SER A 24 5.76 11.23 -5.73
N VAL A 25 5.98 10.70 -4.52
CA VAL A 25 6.50 11.45 -3.38
C VAL A 25 8.02 11.38 -3.35
N ASP A 26 8.67 12.54 -3.26
CA ASP A 26 10.11 12.65 -3.09
C ASP A 26 10.53 12.39 -1.63
N PHE A 27 10.67 11.11 -1.29
CA PHE A 27 11.09 10.71 0.07
C PHE A 27 12.48 11.23 0.44
N THR A 28 13.36 11.44 -0.53
CA THR A 28 14.74 11.91 -0.30
C THR A 28 14.77 13.24 0.44
N LYS A 29 13.77 14.10 0.22
CA LYS A 29 13.61 15.36 0.95
C LYS A 29 13.27 15.18 2.44
N PHE A 30 12.69 14.05 2.81
CA PHE A 30 12.26 13.74 4.17
C PHE A 30 13.23 12.80 4.92
N VAL A 31 14.08 12.06 4.20
CA VAL A 31 15.03 11.12 4.81
C VAL A 31 16.16 11.86 5.52
N ARG A 32 16.38 11.54 6.81
CA ARG A 32 17.54 12.01 7.56
C ARG A 32 18.83 11.35 7.05
N LYS A 33 19.96 12.05 7.12
CA LYS A 33 21.28 11.51 6.74
C LYS A 33 21.53 10.16 7.43
N ASN A 34 22.01 9.18 6.67
CA ASN A 34 22.32 7.81 7.11
C ASN A 34 21.13 6.98 7.64
N LYS A 35 19.88 7.37 7.32
CA LYS A 35 18.66 6.67 7.75
C LYS A 35 17.86 6.06 6.59
N VAL A 36 18.57 5.56 5.58
CA VAL A 36 17.97 5.02 4.34
C VAL A 36 17.15 3.77 4.64
N THR A 37 17.67 2.85 5.46
CA THR A 37 16.97 1.60 5.81
C THR A 37 15.67 1.88 6.55
N GLU A 38 15.70 2.78 7.54
CA GLU A 38 14.50 3.18 8.29
C GLU A 38 13.47 3.86 7.39
N ALA A 39 13.90 4.67 6.42
CA ALA A 39 13.02 5.27 5.43
C ALA A 39 12.38 4.23 4.50
N GLN A 40 13.10 3.18 4.11
CA GLN A 40 12.54 2.08 3.30
C GLN A 40 11.52 1.26 4.09
N ILE A 41 11.80 0.98 5.38
CA ILE A 41 10.85 0.32 6.27
C ILE A 41 9.57 1.17 6.39
N LEU A 42 9.72 2.48 6.55
CA LEU A 42 8.58 3.39 6.60
C LEU A 42 7.81 3.40 5.28
N TYR A 43 8.50 3.48 4.14
CA TYR A 43 7.88 3.46 2.81
C TYR A 43 7.01 2.21 2.62
N ILE A 44 7.56 1.03 2.90
CA ILE A 44 6.83 -0.24 2.78
C ILE A 44 5.65 -0.26 3.75
N SER A 45 5.85 0.20 5.00
CA SER A 45 4.79 0.24 6.01
C SER A 45 3.61 1.13 5.58
N VAL A 46 3.91 2.33 5.05
CA VAL A 46 2.89 3.24 4.52
C VAL A 46 2.18 2.61 3.32
N ALA A 47 2.93 1.98 2.41
CA ALA A 47 2.35 1.28 1.26
C ALA A 47 1.37 0.18 1.71
N MET A 48 1.72 -0.62 2.71
CA MET A 48 0.86 -1.68 3.24
C MET A 48 -0.44 -1.13 3.86
N VAL A 49 -0.35 -0.05 4.65
CA VAL A 49 -1.52 0.57 5.27
C VAL A 49 -2.46 1.16 4.22
N LEU A 50 -1.91 1.89 3.24
CA LEU A 50 -2.69 2.46 2.14
C LEU A 50 -3.35 1.38 1.29
N ALA A 51 -2.60 0.33 0.95
CA ALA A 51 -3.11 -0.81 0.19
C ALA A 51 -4.27 -1.51 0.90
N TYR A 52 -4.14 -1.73 2.20
CA TYR A 52 -5.19 -2.32 3.03
C TYR A 52 -6.43 -1.43 3.08
N ALA A 53 -6.26 -0.13 3.35
CA ALA A 53 -7.37 0.81 3.40
C ALA A 53 -8.13 0.88 2.05
N MET A 54 -7.40 0.96 0.94
CA MET A 54 -7.98 0.94 -0.40
C MET A 54 -8.71 -0.38 -0.70
N ALA A 55 -8.08 -1.52 -0.40
CA ALA A 55 -8.71 -2.82 -0.62
C ALA A 55 -9.97 -2.99 0.20
N GLN A 56 -9.95 -2.60 1.48
CA GLN A 56 -11.12 -2.69 2.34
C GLN A 56 -12.24 -1.76 1.87
N PHE A 57 -11.91 -0.55 1.43
CA PHE A 57 -12.88 0.35 0.82
C PHE A 57 -13.53 -0.28 -0.43
N LEU A 58 -12.73 -0.83 -1.35
CA LEU A 58 -13.24 -1.46 -2.56
C LEU A 58 -14.06 -2.74 -2.26
N LEU A 59 -13.63 -3.55 -1.30
CA LEU A 59 -14.40 -4.72 -0.86
C LEU A 59 -15.75 -4.31 -0.26
N ALA A 60 -15.76 -3.28 0.60
CA ALA A 60 -16.98 -2.77 1.19
C ALA A 60 -17.92 -2.16 0.14
N LEU A 61 -17.39 -1.62 -0.96
CA LEU A 61 -18.20 -1.06 -2.05
C LEU A 61 -18.76 -2.16 -2.98
N LEU A 62 -17.92 -3.12 -3.36
CA LEU A 62 -18.25 -4.15 -4.36
C LEU A 62 -19.02 -5.35 -3.77
N TRP A 63 -18.87 -5.58 -2.47
CA TRP A 63 -19.36 -6.79 -1.80
C TRP A 63 -20.17 -6.51 -0.54
N ASN A 64 -20.71 -5.28 -0.41
CA ASN A 64 -21.74 -4.97 0.58
C ASN A 64 -23.02 -5.77 0.33
#